data_AF-A0A2A2HEI8-F1
#
_entry.id   AF-A0A2A2HEI8-F1
#
_cell.length_a   1.000
_cell.length_b   1.000
_cell.length_c   1.000
_cell.angle_alpha   90.00
_cell.angle_beta   90.00
_cell.angle_gamma   90.00
#
_symmetry.space_group_name_H-M   'P 1'
#
loop_
_entity.id
_entity.type
_entity.pdbx_description
1 polymer ?
#
loop_
_entity_poly.entity_id
_entity_poly.type
_entity_poly.pdbx_seq_one_letter_code
_entity_poly.pdbx_strand_id
1 'polypeptide(L)'
;MDKIAEYQIQDMQNPENKISVTIKITTIGFPVDEKLEYEQEGEWYEDITKISRTYEDLDLEDEWESFQSRLLPFLSDGNLRIILDIIDENDTYYNDKYKLKTDVLSVKIKDTQ
;
A
#
# COMPACT_ATOMS: atom_id res chain seq x y z
N MET A 1 3.08 3.19 -20.99
CA MET A 1 3.53 1.91 -20.43
C MET A 1 2.59 1.61 -19.29
N ASP A 2 1.93 0.47 -19.35
CA ASP A 2 0.99 0.11 -18.28
C ASP A 2 1.80 -0.61 -17.20
N LYS A 3 1.66 -0.21 -15.94
CA LYS A 3 2.41 -0.77 -14.83
C LYS A 3 1.45 -1.21 -13.73
N ILE A 4 1.61 -2.45 -13.29
CA ILE A 4 0.92 -2.98 -12.11
C ILE A 4 1.99 -3.29 -11.08
N ALA A 5 1.90 -2.67 -9.91
CA ALA A 5 2.81 -2.96 -8.81
C ALA A 5 2.03 -3.30 -7.54
N GLU A 6 2.50 -4.31 -6.83
CA GLU A 6 1.94 -4.77 -5.56
C GLU A 6 2.93 -4.46 -4.44
N TYR A 7 2.41 -3.90 -3.35
CA TYR A 7 3.19 -3.46 -2.21
C TYR A 7 2.60 -4.00 -0.92
N GLN A 8 3.45 -4.35 0.03
CA GLN A 8 3.06 -4.54 1.43
C GLN A 8 3.55 -3.34 2.24
N ILE A 9 2.63 -2.66 2.92
CA ILE A 9 2.93 -1.54 3.81
C ILE A 9 2.77 -2.02 5.25
N GLN A 10 3.81 -1.84 6.05
CA GLN A 10 3.89 -2.28 7.44
C GLN A 10 4.08 -1.08 8.37
N ASP A 11 3.47 -1.15 9.55
CA ASP A 11 3.68 -0.16 10.61
C ASP A 11 5.02 -0.36 11.30
N MET A 12 5.94 0.60 11.20
CA MET A 12 7.23 0.51 11.90
C MET A 12 7.10 0.79 13.40
N GLN A 13 5.97 1.35 13.85
CA GLN A 13 5.72 1.59 15.27
C GLN A 13 5.16 0.35 15.99
N ASN A 14 4.77 -0.69 15.24
CA ASN A 14 4.32 -1.96 15.77
C ASN A 14 5.46 -2.99 15.69
N PRO A 15 6.19 -3.24 16.79
CA PRO A 15 7.40 -4.08 16.78
C PRO A 15 7.14 -5.55 16.43
N GLU A 16 5.88 -6.00 16.52
CA GLU A 16 5.49 -7.36 16.16
C GLU A 16 5.04 -7.48 14.68
N ASN A 17 5.04 -6.37 13.92
CA ASN A 17 4.54 -6.29 12.54
C ASN A 17 3.14 -6.89 12.37
N LYS A 18 2.29 -6.80 13.39
CA LYS A 18 0.93 -7.38 13.37
C LYS A 18 0.00 -6.66 12.39
N ILE A 19 0.34 -5.42 12.04
CA ILE A 19 -0.46 -4.55 11.19
C ILE A 19 0.28 -4.29 9.89
N SER A 20 -0.30 -4.80 8.81
CA SER A 20 0.17 -4.58 7.45
C SER A 20 -1.00 -4.54 6.48
N VAL A 21 -0.85 -3.77 5.41
CA VAL A 21 -1.81 -3.69 4.30
C VAL A 21 -1.09 -4.01 3.01
N THR A 22 -1.70 -4.87 2.20
CA THR A 22 -1.25 -5.11 0.83
C THR A 22 -2.07 -4.24 -0.11
N ILE A 23 -1.38 -3.46 -0.94
CA ILE A 23 -1.98 -2.61 -1.97
C ILE A 23 -1.49 -3.01 -3.35
N LYS A 24 -2.28 -2.69 -4.35
CA LYS A 24 -1.95 -2.84 -5.76
C LYS A 24 -2.28 -1.56 -6.47
N ILE A 25 -1.31 -1.02 -7.18
CA ILE A 25 -1.51 0.14 -8.04
C ILE A 25 -1.39 -0.29 -9.49
N THR A 26 -2.41 0.03 -10.27
CA THR A 26 -2.45 -0.15 -11.71
C THR A 26 -2.43 1.22 -12.38
N THR A 27 -1.47 1.44 -13.25
CA THR A 27 -1.37 2.64 -14.09
C THR A 27 -1.52 2.24 -15.55
N ILE A 28 -2.38 2.92 -16.31
CA ILE A 28 -2.68 2.60 -17.71
C ILE A 28 -2.56 3.87 -18.57
N GLY A 29 -1.85 3.77 -19.70
CA GLY A 29 -1.87 4.74 -20.78
C GLY A 29 -1.36 6.17 -20.45
N PHE A 30 -1.68 7.11 -21.35
CA PHE A 30 -1.51 8.55 -21.15
C PHE A 30 -2.75 9.30 -21.68
N PRO A 31 -3.40 10.18 -20.89
CA PRO A 31 -3.11 10.50 -19.49
C PRO A 31 -3.21 9.26 -18.60
N VAL A 32 -2.44 9.23 -17.52
CA VAL A 32 -2.33 8.05 -16.66
C VAL A 32 -3.64 7.87 -15.90
N ASP A 33 -4.39 6.82 -16.24
CA ASP A 33 -5.45 6.32 -15.37
C ASP A 33 -4.82 5.47 -14.28
N GLU A 34 -4.96 5.91 -13.03
CA GLU A 34 -4.43 5.23 -11.84
C GLU A 34 -5.58 4.58 -11.07
N LYS A 35 -5.39 3.30 -10.72
CA LYS A 35 -6.29 2.53 -9.88
C LYS A 35 -5.53 2.01 -8.66
N LEU A 36 -5.96 2.42 -7.47
CA LEU A 36 -5.45 1.93 -6.20
C LEU A 36 -6.44 0.91 -5.61
N GLU A 37 -5.95 -0.30 -5.36
CA GLU A 37 -6.72 -1.39 -4.80
C GLU A 37 -6.02 -1.94 -3.55
N TYR A 38 -6.81 -2.47 -2.64
CA TYR A 38 -6.39 -3.01 -1.35
C TYR A 38 -6.82 -4.47 -1.26
N GLU A 39 -5.94 -5.32 -0.74
CA GLU A 39 -6.23 -6.73 -0.56
C GLU A 39 -6.94 -6.98 0.78
N GLN A 40 -7.99 -7.80 0.72
CA GLN A 40 -8.66 -8.34 1.88
C GLN A 40 -9.23 -9.72 1.54
N GLU A 41 -8.83 -10.74 2.29
CA GLU A 41 -9.34 -12.12 2.17
C GLU A 41 -9.20 -12.72 0.76
N GLY A 42 -8.15 -12.33 0.03
CA GLY A 42 -7.86 -12.77 -1.33
C GLY A 42 -8.59 -11.97 -2.42
N GLU A 43 -9.38 -10.96 -2.04
CA GLU A 43 -10.09 -10.07 -2.96
C GLU A 43 -9.52 -8.65 -2.94
N TRP A 44 -9.73 -7.91 -4.03
CA TRP A 44 -9.21 -6.55 -4.21
C TRP A 44 -10.35 -5.53 -4.19
N TYR A 45 -10.17 -4.47 -3.40
CA TYR A 45 -11.16 -3.42 -3.17
C TYR A 45 -10.56 -2.04 -3.42
N GLU A 46 -11.32 -1.09 -3.97
CA GLU A 46 -10.86 0.29 -4.14
C GLU A 46 -11.11 1.16 -2.89
N ASP A 47 -11.89 0.64 -1.94
CA ASP A 47 -12.26 1.33 -0.72
C ASP A 47 -11.47 0.76 0.47
N ILE A 48 -10.58 1.58 1.04
CA ILE A 48 -9.75 1.21 2.18
C ILE A 48 -10.56 0.84 3.43
N THR A 49 -11.80 1.34 3.55
CA THR A 49 -12.67 0.98 4.69
C THR A 49 -13.07 -0.49 4.64
N LYS A 50 -12.92 -1.17 3.49
CA LYS A 50 -13.14 -2.61 3.38
C LYS A 50 -12.13 -3.38 4.20
N ILE A 51 -10.86 -2.98 4.19
CA ILE A 51 -9.78 -3.59 5.00
C ILE A 51 -10.01 -3.42 6.51
N SER A 52 -11.11 -2.79 6.94
CA SER A 52 -11.60 -2.84 8.32
C SER A 52 -11.61 -4.28 8.82
N ARG A 53 -10.53 -4.65 9.50
CA ARG A 53 -10.43 -5.91 10.20
C ARG A 53 -11.36 -5.82 11.40
N THR A 54 -12.23 -6.81 11.57
CA THR A 54 -12.98 -6.97 12.80
C THR A 54 -11.99 -7.48 13.85
N TYR A 55 -11.51 -6.59 14.71
CA TYR A 55 -10.62 -6.98 15.81
C TYR A 55 -11.47 -7.50 16.97
N GLU A 56 -11.15 -8.70 17.47
CA GLU A 56 -11.73 -9.20 18.74
C GLU A 56 -11.05 -8.56 19.97
N ASP A 57 -9.93 -7.86 19.76
CA ASP A 57 -9.09 -7.24 20.77
C ASP A 57 -9.06 -5.71 20.58
N LEU A 58 -9.47 -4.96 21.61
CA LEU A 58 -9.55 -3.49 21.59
C LEU A 58 -8.18 -2.85 21.38
N ASP A 59 -7.10 -3.48 21.85
CA ASP A 59 -5.74 -2.96 21.68
C ASP A 59 -5.33 -2.95 20.20
N LEU A 60 -5.87 -3.87 19.39
CA LEU A 60 -5.61 -3.91 17.94
C LEU A 60 -6.45 -2.89 17.16
N GLU A 61 -7.61 -2.49 17.69
CA GLU A 61 -8.46 -1.45 17.07
C GLU A 61 -7.77 -0.08 17.14
N ASP A 62 -7.27 0.31 18.31
CA ASP A 62 -6.54 1.58 18.50
C ASP A 62 -5.24 1.62 17.67
N GLU A 63 -4.51 0.50 17.63
CA GLU A 63 -3.30 0.39 16.79
C GLU A 63 -3.63 0.51 15.30
N TRP A 64 -4.75 -0.07 14.86
CA TRP A 64 -5.20 0.04 13.47
C TRP A 64 -5.62 1.46 13.10
N GLU A 65 -6.41 2.14 13.94
CA GLU A 65 -6.79 3.53 13.69
C GLU A 65 -5.55 4.42 13.60
N SER A 66 -4.60 4.22 14.52
CA SER A 66 -3.32 4.89 14.54
C SER A 66 -2.55 4.64 13.23
N PHE A 67 -2.41 3.39 12.79
CA PHE A 67 -1.79 3.03 11.53
C PHE A 67 -2.51 3.65 10.32
N GLN A 68 -3.84 3.54 10.25
CA GLN A 68 -4.67 4.07 9.17
C GLN A 68 -4.52 5.60 9.05
N SER A 69 -4.42 6.31 10.17
CA SER A 69 -4.20 7.76 10.20
C SER A 69 -2.88 8.19 9.56
N ARG A 70 -1.86 7.30 9.53
CA ARG A 70 -0.57 7.53 8.88
C ARG A 70 -0.52 6.99 7.45
N LEU A 71 -1.20 5.88 7.20
CA LEU A 71 -1.33 5.27 5.88
C LEU A 71 -2.05 6.20 4.91
N LEU A 72 -3.22 6.74 5.28
CA LEU A 72 -4.04 7.55 4.36
C LEU A 72 -3.30 8.79 3.81
N PRO A 73 -2.60 9.60 4.63
CA PRO A 73 -1.79 10.69 4.12
C PRO A 73 -0.58 10.22 3.30
N PHE A 74 0.05 9.09 3.67
CA PHE A 74 1.15 8.51 2.88
C PHE A 74 0.72 8.15 1.46
N LEU A 75 -0.45 7.53 1.32
CA LEU A 75 -1.05 7.20 0.02
C LEU A 75 -1.43 8.47 -0.77
N SER A 76 -1.96 9.49 -0.08
CA SER A 76 -2.47 10.72 -0.70
C SER A 76 -1.37 11.73 -1.08
N ASP A 77 -0.21 11.72 -0.42
CA ASP A 77 0.89 12.66 -0.64
C ASP A 77 1.58 12.49 -2.02
N GLY A 78 1.15 11.51 -2.84
CA GLY A 78 1.80 11.20 -4.11
C GLY A 78 3.15 10.49 -3.96
N ASN A 79 3.56 10.15 -2.73
CA ASN A 79 4.78 9.39 -2.45
C ASN A 79 4.74 8.01 -3.12
N LEU A 80 3.57 7.40 -3.24
CA LEU A 80 3.42 6.12 -3.94
C LEU A 80 3.69 6.20 -5.43
N ARG A 81 3.46 7.37 -6.05
CA ARG A 81 3.79 7.60 -7.45
C ARG A 81 5.30 7.65 -7.68
N ILE A 82 6.02 8.25 -6.73
CA ILE A 82 7.50 8.26 -6.73
C ILE A 82 8.03 6.83 -6.52
N ILE A 83 7.38 6.06 -5.64
CA ILE A 83 7.67 4.64 -5.39
C ILE A 83 7.40 3.80 -6.66
N LEU A 84 6.37 4.12 -7.44
CA LEU A 84 6.13 3.44 -8.72
C LEU A 84 7.18 3.76 -9.77
N ASP A 85 7.69 4.98 -9.85
CA ASP A 85 8.63 5.38 -10.92
C ASP A 85 10.06 4.88 -10.70
N ILE A 86 10.46 4.66 -9.45
CA ILE A 86 11.88 4.42 -9.09
C ILE A 86 12.17 2.95 -8.77
N ILE A 87 11.14 2.14 -8.47
CA ILE A 87 11.37 0.90 -7.74
C ILE A 87 11.32 -0.36 -8.63
N ASP A 88 12.31 -1.24 -8.39
CA ASP A 88 12.45 -2.57 -8.97
C ASP A 88 11.84 -3.66 -8.04
N GLU A 89 11.68 -4.88 -8.55
CA GLU A 89 11.14 -5.98 -7.75
C GLU A 89 11.99 -6.29 -6.50
N ASN A 90 11.32 -6.54 -5.36
CA ASN A 90 11.92 -6.84 -4.05
C ASN A 90 12.63 -5.69 -3.33
N ASP A 91 12.47 -4.46 -3.80
CA ASP A 91 12.97 -3.30 -3.07
C ASP A 91 12.14 -3.03 -1.80
N THR A 92 12.81 -2.42 -0.82
CA THR A 92 12.19 -1.95 0.42
C THR A 92 12.42 -0.46 0.57
N TYR A 93 11.35 0.28 0.84
CA TYR A 93 11.36 1.70 1.12
C TYR A 93 10.94 1.98 2.57
N TYR A 94 11.63 2.91 3.21
CA TYR A 94 11.34 3.33 4.59
C TYR A 94 10.94 4.81 4.60
N ASN A 95 9.79 5.11 5.21
CA ASN A 95 9.32 6.47 5.36
C ASN A 95 9.34 6.89 6.83
N ASP A 96 10.33 7.69 7.21
CA ASP A 96 10.49 8.17 8.58
C ASP A 96 9.42 9.18 9.02
N LYS A 97 8.78 9.90 8.08
CA LYS A 97 7.70 10.87 8.36
C LYS A 97 6.45 10.15 8.84
N TYR A 98 6.07 9.09 8.14
CA TYR A 98 4.87 8.30 8.42
C TYR A 98 5.14 7.05 9.28
N LYS A 99 6.40 6.74 9.56
CA LYS A 99 6.81 5.52 10.27
C LYS A 99 6.27 4.26 9.60
N LEU A 100 6.36 4.23 8.27
CA LEU A 100 5.89 3.13 7.44
C LEU A 100 7.05 2.50 6.69
N LYS A 101 7.02 1.18 6.59
CA LYS A 101 7.89 0.39 5.71
C LYS A 101 7.05 -0.09 4.54
N THR A 102 7.57 0.01 3.32
CA THR A 102 6.91 -0.46 2.10
C THR A 102 7.82 -1.46 1.41
N ASP A 103 7.37 -2.71 1.32
CA ASP A 103 8.04 -3.76 0.58
C ASP A 103 7.35 -3.95 -0.78
N VAL A 104 8.13 -4.02 -1.85
CA VAL A 104 7.61 -4.30 -3.19
C VAL A 104 7.49 -5.79 -3.38
N LEU A 105 6.27 -6.27 -3.58
CA LEU A 105 5.98 -7.69 -3.76
C LEU A 105 6.14 -8.12 -5.22
N SER A 106 5.65 -7.30 -6.15
CA SER A 106 5.78 -7.59 -7.58
C SER A 106 5.66 -6.33 -8.42
N VAL A 107 6.31 -6.33 -9.59
CA VAL A 107 6.23 -5.24 -10.57
C VAL A 107 6.05 -5.84 -11.96
N LYS A 108 4.89 -5.59 -12.57
CA LYS A 108 4.58 -6.03 -13.94
C LYS A 108 4.48 -4.81 -14.85
N ILE A 109 5.42 -4.71 -15.79
CA ILE A 109 5.37 -3.71 -16.86
C ILE A 109 4.80 -4.40 -18.11
N LYS A 110 3.71 -3.86 -18.63
CA LYS A 110 3.19 -4.23 -19.94
C LYS A 110 3.63 -3.17 -20.94
N ASP A 111 4.44 -3.61 -21.90
CA ASP A 111 4.66 -2.83 -23.12
C ASP A 111 3.33 -2.72 -23.86
N THR A 112 2.83 -1.50 -23.96
CA THR A 112 1.72 -1.16 -24.85
C THR A 112 2.28 -1.27 -26.28
N GLN A 113 2.04 -2.40 -26.96
CA GLN A 113 2.34 -2.57 -28.39
C GLN A 113 1.50 -1.63 -29.26
#